data_AF-A0A0G0XJF0-F1
#
_entry.id   AF-A0A0G0XJF0-F1
#
_cell.length_a   1.000
_cell.length_b   1.000
_cell.length_c   1.000
_cell.angle_alpha   90.00
_cell.angle_beta   90.00
_cell.angle_gamma   90.00
#
_symmetry.space_group_name_H-M   'P 1'
#
loop_
_entity.id
_entity.type
_entity.pdbx_description
1 polymer ?
#
loop_
_entity_poly.entity_id
_entity_poly.type
_entity_poly.pdbx_seq_one_letter_code
_entity_poly.pdbx_strand_id
1 'polypeptide(L)'
;MKYRIINLILLLMLIAGGWMWVQSYLSQGWGLFLPSDGAVLGTMNNVTVYAKNGPSHRGKYGLEFECVELVNRAYVEKLGHKNMAKMGHADSYFWEPFNKDLVANKNGGTIPPQMDDILVFDNGPEDGSVGHVGLITEVNVQEGIIHFVQQNFVIHHKNHLFKKFLWQDSLHLRHDGLKWWVDVHSPYPWPVAGWSRQHLAKGN
;
A
#
# COMPACT_ATOMS: atom_id res chain seq x y z
N MET A 1 24.15 -17.69 -49.30
CA MET A 1 23.47 -16.39 -49.10
C MET A 1 22.05 -16.54 -48.51
N LYS A 2 21.17 -17.38 -49.08
CA LYS A 2 19.78 -17.60 -48.60
C LYS A 2 19.66 -18.00 -47.11
N TYR A 3 20.48 -18.93 -46.62
CA TYR A 3 20.48 -19.32 -45.21
C TYR A 3 20.88 -18.21 -44.24
N ARG A 4 21.72 -17.24 -44.67
CA ARG A 4 22.11 -16.10 -43.84
C ARG A 4 20.95 -15.11 -43.64
N ILE A 5 20.09 -14.96 -44.66
CA ILE A 5 18.90 -14.11 -44.59
C ILE A 5 17.83 -14.74 -43.70
N ILE A 6 17.59 -16.06 -43.83
CA ILE A 6 16.64 -16.78 -42.98
C ILE A 6 17.06 -16.72 -41.51
N ASN A 7 18.34 -16.97 -41.21
CA ASN A 7 18.86 -16.88 -39.84
C ASN A 7 18.75 -15.47 -39.26
N LEU A 8 18.96 -14.43 -40.08
CA LEU A 8 18.79 -13.05 -39.66
C LEU A 8 17.33 -12.72 -39.34
N ILE A 9 16.39 -13.17 -40.17
CA ILE A 9 14.95 -12.97 -39.93
C ILE A 9 14.52 -13.68 -38.64
N LEU A 10 14.95 -14.92 -38.43
CA LEU A 10 14.66 -15.67 -37.20
C LEU A 10 15.25 -14.99 -35.96
N LEU A 11 16.48 -14.47 -36.05
CA LEU A 11 17.09 -13.72 -34.95
C LEU A 11 16.30 -12.44 -34.63
N LEU A 12 15.87 -11.69 -35.65
CA LEU A 12 15.07 -10.48 -35.46
C LEU A 12 13.70 -10.80 -34.85
N MET A 13 13.06 -11.90 -35.25
CA MET A 13 11.81 -12.36 -34.64
C MET A 13 11.99 -12.73 -33.16
N LEU A 14 13.09 -13.39 -32.80
CA LEU A 14 13.41 -13.70 -31.41
C LEU A 14 13.63 -12.43 -30.57
N ILE A 15 14.35 -11.46 -31.11
CA ILE A 15 14.57 -10.16 -30.44
C ILE A 15 13.25 -9.42 -30.27
N ALA A 16 12.42 -9.33 -31.32
CA ALA A 16 11.13 -8.65 -31.28
C ALA A 16 10.16 -9.33 -30.29
N GLY A 17 10.08 -10.67 -30.30
CA GLY A 17 9.27 -11.42 -29.35
C GLY A 17 9.74 -11.25 -27.91
N GLY A 18 11.05 -11.30 -27.67
CA GLY A 18 11.65 -11.01 -26.37
C GLY A 18 11.37 -9.59 -25.89
N TRP A 19 11.45 -8.61 -26.79
CA TRP A 19 11.14 -7.21 -26.48
C TRP A 19 9.66 -7.00 -26.14
N MET A 20 8.74 -7.57 -26.93
CA MET A 20 7.29 -7.52 -26.65
C MET A 20 6.96 -8.15 -25.29
N TRP A 21 7.62 -9.26 -24.95
CA TRP A 21 7.48 -9.90 -23.65
C TRP A 21 7.93 -8.97 -22.51
N VAL A 22 9.10 -8.33 -22.62
CA VAL A 22 9.57 -7.34 -21.63
C VAL A 22 8.59 -6.17 -21.50
N GLN A 23 8.08 -5.62 -22.61
CA GLN A 23 7.12 -4.52 -22.61
C GLN A 23 5.82 -4.88 -21.88
N SER A 24 5.35 -6.12 -22.00
CA SER A 24 4.17 -6.60 -21.26
C SER A 24 4.38 -6.62 -19.75
N TYR A 25 5.58 -6.90 -19.26
CA TYR A 25 5.88 -6.82 -17.82
C TYR A 25 5.97 -5.38 -17.35
N LEU A 26 6.67 -4.52 -18.09
CA LEU A 26 6.80 -3.10 -17.76
C LEU A 26 5.43 -2.42 -17.69
N SER A 27 4.52 -2.71 -18.64
CA SER A 27 3.16 -2.13 -18.65
C SER A 27 2.29 -2.56 -17.47
N GLN A 28 2.59 -3.72 -16.86
CA GLN A 28 1.93 -4.21 -15.65
C GLN A 28 2.56 -3.66 -14.35
N GLY A 29 3.56 -2.79 -14.48
CA GLY A 29 4.28 -2.18 -13.36
C GLY A 29 5.40 -3.05 -12.78
N TRP A 30 5.82 -4.10 -13.47
CA TRP A 30 6.98 -4.90 -13.08
C TRP A 30 8.26 -4.23 -13.58
N GLY A 31 9.20 -3.97 -12.68
CA GLY A 31 10.51 -3.42 -13.02
C GLY A 31 11.61 -4.47 -13.00
N LEU A 32 12.50 -4.43 -13.99
CA LEU A 32 13.85 -5.03 -13.92
C LEU A 32 14.79 -4.20 -13.05
N PHE A 33 14.60 -2.88 -13.06
CA PHE A 33 15.34 -1.93 -12.25
C PHE A 33 14.44 -1.43 -11.13
N LEU A 34 14.95 -1.47 -9.91
CA LEU A 34 14.24 -0.94 -8.76
C LEU A 34 14.51 0.56 -8.67
N PRO A 35 13.48 1.39 -8.39
CA PRO A 35 13.70 2.77 -8.03
C PRO A 35 14.70 2.87 -6.87
N SER A 36 15.48 3.96 -6.86
CA SER A 36 16.33 4.28 -5.71
C SER A 36 15.47 4.46 -4.47
N ASP A 37 16.02 4.18 -3.29
CA ASP A 37 15.36 4.52 -2.03
C ASP A 37 14.99 6.02 -2.02
N GLY A 38 13.77 6.34 -1.61
CA GLY A 38 13.23 7.70 -1.62
C GLY A 38 12.81 8.25 -2.98
N ALA A 39 12.89 7.48 -4.07
CA ALA A 39 12.30 7.90 -5.33
C ALA A 39 10.77 8.01 -5.22
N VAL A 40 10.19 9.02 -5.86
CA VAL A 40 8.73 9.17 -5.92
C VAL A 40 8.13 8.08 -6.79
N LEU A 41 7.22 7.28 -6.23
CA LEU A 41 6.44 6.28 -6.95
C LEU A 41 5.15 6.86 -7.51
N GLY A 42 4.57 7.84 -6.82
CA GLY A 42 3.34 8.51 -7.22
C GLY A 42 2.81 9.47 -6.17
N THR A 43 1.69 10.10 -6.48
CA THR A 43 0.97 11.00 -5.57
C THR A 43 -0.52 10.82 -5.79
N MET A 44 -1.27 10.61 -4.71
CA MET A 44 -2.73 10.47 -4.74
C MET A 44 -3.32 11.20 -3.55
N ASN A 45 -4.37 12.01 -3.77
CA ASN A 45 -5.04 12.81 -2.73
C ASN A 45 -4.08 13.57 -1.81
N ASN A 46 -3.09 14.25 -2.42
CA ASN A 46 -2.01 15.00 -1.76
C ASN A 46 -1.07 14.17 -0.87
N VAL A 47 -1.03 12.86 -1.06
CA VAL A 47 -0.10 11.96 -0.38
C VAL A 47 0.91 11.43 -1.38
N THR A 48 2.15 11.89 -1.24
CA THR A 48 3.29 11.38 -2.02
C THR A 48 3.76 10.07 -1.43
N VAL A 49 4.00 9.09 -2.31
CA VAL A 49 4.47 7.76 -1.95
C VAL A 49 5.88 7.54 -2.47
N TYR A 50 6.78 7.12 -1.59
CA TYR A 50 8.19 6.93 -1.89
C TYR A 50 8.58 5.44 -1.92
N ALA A 51 9.57 5.13 -2.73
CA ALA A 51 10.13 3.78 -2.83
C ALA A 51 10.97 3.46 -1.59
N LYS A 52 10.71 2.29 -0.99
CA LYS A 52 11.56 1.70 0.03
C LYS A 52 12.44 0.61 -0.57
N ASN A 53 13.73 0.93 -0.75
CA ASN A 53 14.71 0.04 -1.39
C ASN A 53 16.14 0.16 -0.81
N GLY A 54 16.29 0.86 0.31
CA GLY A 54 17.56 1.06 1.02
C GLY A 54 17.45 0.80 2.52
N PRO A 55 18.52 1.05 3.30
CA PRO A 55 18.47 0.99 4.76
C PRO A 55 17.48 2.01 5.34
N SER A 56 16.89 1.70 6.49
CA SER A 56 15.92 2.60 7.12
C SER A 56 16.63 3.70 7.89
N HIS A 57 16.30 4.95 7.57
CA HIS A 57 16.80 6.14 8.26
C HIS A 57 15.69 6.77 9.10
N ARG A 58 16.01 7.26 10.29
CA ARG A 58 15.01 7.92 11.15
C ARG A 58 14.76 9.34 10.63
N GLY A 59 13.60 9.54 10.02
CA GLY A 59 13.09 10.83 9.58
C GLY A 59 12.14 11.48 10.60
N LYS A 60 11.51 12.58 10.16
CA LYS A 60 10.54 13.34 10.97
C LYS A 60 9.28 12.54 11.29
N TYR A 61 8.78 11.75 10.34
CA TYR A 61 7.49 11.07 10.43
C TYR A 61 7.60 9.56 10.71
N GLY A 62 8.81 9.03 10.81
CA GLY A 62 9.03 7.61 11.06
C GLY A 62 10.38 7.15 10.55
N LEU A 63 10.52 5.85 10.33
CA LEU A 63 11.61 5.31 9.53
C LEU A 63 11.28 5.56 8.05
N GLU A 64 12.15 6.26 7.34
CA GLU A 64 12.00 6.51 5.91
C GLU A 64 12.33 5.21 5.13
N PHE A 65 11.53 4.75 4.18
CA PHE A 65 10.16 5.15 3.77
C PHE A 65 9.19 4.00 4.08
N GLU A 66 9.03 3.69 5.36
CA GLU A 66 8.19 2.58 5.84
C GLU A 66 6.69 2.89 5.71
N CYS A 67 5.83 1.88 5.86
CA CYS A 67 4.37 2.03 5.83
C CYS A 67 3.85 2.99 6.92
N VAL A 68 4.40 2.89 8.13
CA VAL A 68 4.10 3.77 9.28
C VAL A 68 4.49 5.23 9.01
N GLU A 69 5.61 5.46 8.32
CA GLU A 69 6.05 6.81 7.96
C GLU A 69 5.07 7.50 7.03
N LEU A 70 4.57 6.80 6.01
CA LEU A 70 3.57 7.30 5.07
C LEU A 70 2.33 7.84 5.81
N VAL A 71 1.77 7.01 6.68
CA VAL A 71 0.55 7.33 7.42
C VAL A 71 0.75 8.53 8.33
N ASN A 72 1.87 8.56 9.07
CA ASN A 72 2.20 9.68 9.95
C ASN A 72 2.40 10.99 9.19
N ARG A 73 3.12 10.93 8.07
CA ARG A 73 3.34 12.09 7.22
C ARG A 73 2.03 12.60 6.66
N ALA A 74 1.19 11.72 6.11
CA ALA A 74 -0.11 12.11 5.58
C ALA A 74 -1.00 12.73 6.67
N TYR A 75 -1.10 12.12 7.85
CA TYR A 75 -1.90 12.64 8.95
C TYR A 75 -1.41 14.02 9.43
N VAL A 76 -0.10 14.25 9.50
CA VAL A 76 0.44 15.56 9.89
C VAL A 76 0.26 16.60 8.79
N GLU A 77 0.64 16.28 7.56
CA GLU A 77 0.71 17.27 6.47
C GLU A 77 -0.65 17.57 5.86
N LYS A 78 -1.53 16.57 5.74
CA LYS A 78 -2.85 16.71 5.13
C LYS A 78 -3.94 17.04 6.16
N LEU A 79 -3.91 16.39 7.32
CA LEU A 79 -5.00 16.46 8.30
C LEU A 79 -4.69 17.37 9.50
N GLY A 80 -3.46 17.92 9.57
CA GLY A 80 -3.03 18.73 10.71
C GLY A 80 -3.00 17.96 12.02
N HIS A 81 -2.89 16.62 11.95
CA HIS A 81 -2.86 15.76 13.12
C HIS A 81 -1.50 15.83 13.84
N LYS A 82 -1.45 15.31 15.07
CA LYS A 82 -0.16 15.17 15.79
C LYS A 82 0.73 14.14 15.09
N ASN A 83 2.05 14.31 15.24
CA ASN A 83 3.01 13.37 14.69
C ASN A 83 3.09 12.09 15.55
N MET A 84 2.81 10.92 14.95
CA MET A 84 2.79 9.62 15.62
C MET A 84 4.05 8.76 15.37
N ALA A 85 5.11 9.32 14.79
CA ALA A 85 6.37 8.66 14.34
C ALA A 85 7.07 7.69 15.32
N LYS A 86 6.71 7.72 16.61
CA LYS A 86 7.36 6.99 17.70
C LYS A 86 6.38 6.14 18.52
N MET A 87 5.17 5.90 18.01
CA MET A 87 4.08 5.30 18.76
C MET A 87 3.82 3.83 18.40
N GLY A 88 4.86 3.04 18.09
CA GLY A 88 4.74 1.59 17.84
C GLY A 88 4.85 1.17 16.36
N HIS A 89 4.44 -0.06 16.08
CA HIS A 89 4.43 -0.69 14.76
C HIS A 89 3.09 -0.45 14.03
N ALA A 90 2.90 -1.04 12.85
CA ALA A 90 1.72 -0.80 12.03
C ALA A 90 0.43 -1.33 12.68
N ASP A 91 0.49 -2.47 13.37
CA ASP A 91 -0.62 -3.04 14.14
C ASP A 91 -1.11 -2.13 15.28
N SER A 92 -0.20 -1.39 15.92
CA SER A 92 -0.51 -0.48 17.02
C SER A 92 -1.47 0.67 16.63
N TYR A 93 -1.69 0.92 15.33
CA TYR A 93 -2.70 1.87 14.87
C TYR A 93 -4.11 1.34 15.09
N PHE A 94 -4.28 0.02 15.20
CA PHE A 94 -5.55 -0.62 15.53
C PHE A 94 -5.64 -1.01 17.01
N TRP A 95 -4.56 -1.54 17.60
CA TRP A 95 -4.57 -2.05 18.98
C TRP A 95 -4.32 -0.99 20.05
N GLU A 96 -3.56 0.07 19.74
CA GLU A 96 -3.30 1.20 20.63
C GLU A 96 -3.71 2.56 20.01
N PRO A 97 -4.94 2.69 19.48
CA PRO A 97 -5.35 3.86 18.72
C PRO A 97 -5.46 5.11 19.61
N PHE A 98 -5.81 4.94 20.88
CA PHE A 98 -6.07 6.05 21.79
C PHE A 98 -4.81 6.87 22.10
N ASN A 99 -3.65 6.22 22.27
CA ASN A 99 -2.37 6.91 22.46
C ASN A 99 -2.03 7.84 21.28
N LYS A 100 -2.60 7.52 20.12
CA LYS A 100 -2.43 8.22 18.85
C LYS A 100 -3.57 9.21 18.55
N ASP A 101 -4.52 9.45 19.46
CA ASP A 101 -5.75 10.24 19.21
C ASP A 101 -6.57 9.71 18.03
N LEU A 102 -6.60 8.38 17.89
CA LEU A 102 -7.37 7.67 16.89
C LEU A 102 -8.51 6.87 17.53
N VAL A 103 -9.49 6.52 16.72
CA VAL A 103 -10.53 5.53 17.02
C VAL A 103 -10.41 4.38 16.03
N ALA A 104 -10.21 3.17 16.53
CA ALA A 104 -10.16 1.96 15.73
C ALA A 104 -11.56 1.36 15.55
N ASN A 105 -11.86 0.94 14.33
CA ASN A 105 -13.08 0.25 13.94
C ASN A 105 -12.70 -1.12 13.41
N LYS A 106 -13.22 -2.17 14.04
CA LYS A 106 -12.92 -3.55 13.67
C LYS A 106 -13.53 -3.90 12.31
N ASN A 107 -12.81 -4.67 11.51
CA ASN A 107 -13.34 -5.28 10.30
C ASN A 107 -14.52 -6.21 10.65
N GLY A 108 -15.64 -6.10 9.94
CA GLY A 108 -16.92 -6.70 10.31
C GLY A 108 -17.69 -5.93 11.41
N GLY A 109 -17.26 -4.71 11.74
CA GLY A 109 -17.94 -3.78 12.64
C GLY A 109 -19.03 -2.97 11.95
N THR A 110 -19.72 -2.12 12.70
CA THR A 110 -20.87 -1.35 12.22
C THR A 110 -20.52 0.02 11.64
N ILE A 111 -19.29 0.49 11.83
CA ILE A 111 -18.83 1.79 11.37
C ILE A 111 -18.10 1.60 10.03
N PRO A 112 -18.59 2.12 8.89
CA PRO A 112 -17.94 1.93 7.59
C PRO A 112 -16.55 2.59 7.52
N PRO A 113 -15.64 2.09 6.64
CA PRO A 113 -14.41 2.80 6.32
C PRO A 113 -14.72 4.11 5.57
N GLN A 114 -13.82 5.08 5.68
CA GLN A 114 -13.93 6.40 5.06
C GLN A 114 -12.59 6.81 4.44
N MET A 115 -12.63 7.83 3.57
CA MET A 115 -11.41 8.49 3.11
C MET A 115 -10.59 8.96 4.32
N ASP A 116 -9.27 8.86 4.20
CA ASP A 116 -8.27 9.19 5.22
C ASP A 116 -8.22 8.25 6.42
N ASP A 117 -9.04 7.20 6.46
CA ASP A 117 -8.85 6.12 7.42
C ASP A 117 -7.52 5.38 7.16
N ILE A 118 -6.86 5.01 8.24
CA ILE A 118 -5.68 4.14 8.25
C ILE A 118 -6.19 2.71 8.16
N LEU A 119 -5.94 2.05 7.04
CA LEU A 119 -6.25 0.63 6.86
C LEU A 119 -5.15 -0.20 7.52
N VAL A 120 -5.51 -1.10 8.42
CA VAL A 120 -4.54 -1.91 9.19
C VAL A 120 -4.66 -3.39 8.81
N PHE A 121 -3.55 -3.97 8.35
CA PHE A 121 -3.40 -5.38 8.04
C PHE A 121 -2.64 -6.05 9.18
N ASP A 122 -3.24 -7.06 9.78
CA ASP A 122 -2.64 -7.80 10.89
C ASP A 122 -3.29 -9.19 11.00
N ASN A 123 -2.49 -10.18 11.41
CA ASN A 123 -2.91 -11.57 11.59
C ASN A 123 -2.96 -11.98 13.07
N GLY A 124 -2.63 -11.07 13.99
CA GLY A 124 -2.68 -11.29 15.43
C GLY A 124 -4.08 -11.06 16.02
N PRO A 125 -4.51 -11.84 17.02
CA PRO A 125 -5.67 -11.52 17.84
C PRO A 125 -5.40 -10.40 18.87
N GLU A 126 -4.13 -9.95 18.96
CA GLU A 126 -3.59 -8.98 19.93
C GLU A 126 -2.33 -8.30 19.35
N ASP A 127 -1.88 -7.22 19.99
CA ASP A 127 -0.66 -6.43 19.68
C ASP A 127 0.62 -7.30 19.76
N GLY A 128 1.53 -7.15 18.80
CA GLY A 128 2.82 -7.86 18.81
C GLY A 128 3.33 -8.37 17.46
N SER A 129 2.63 -8.07 16.36
CA SER A 129 3.09 -8.33 14.99
C SER A 129 3.57 -7.01 14.37
N VAL A 130 4.47 -7.00 13.39
CA VAL A 130 4.85 -5.70 12.78
C VAL A 130 3.64 -5.06 12.07
N GLY A 131 2.70 -5.89 11.60
CA GLY A 131 1.55 -5.49 10.80
C GLY A 131 1.95 -4.81 9.48
N HIS A 132 0.94 -4.27 8.80
CA HIS A 132 1.12 -3.33 7.70
C HIS A 132 0.00 -2.30 7.69
N VAL A 133 0.28 -1.10 7.19
CA VAL A 133 -0.73 -0.04 7.08
C VAL A 133 -0.74 0.61 5.71
N GLY A 134 -1.92 1.04 5.31
CA GLY A 134 -2.17 1.92 4.17
C GLY A 134 -3.11 3.06 4.55
N LEU A 135 -3.24 4.03 3.66
CA LEU A 135 -4.17 5.15 3.82
C LEU A 135 -5.26 5.06 2.75
N ILE A 136 -6.52 4.99 3.17
CA ILE A 136 -7.67 4.97 2.27
C ILE A 136 -7.78 6.33 1.57
N THR A 137 -7.74 6.31 0.24
CA THR A 137 -7.87 7.51 -0.59
C THR A 137 -9.29 7.69 -1.10
N GLU A 138 -10.05 6.62 -1.27
CA GLU A 138 -11.43 6.68 -1.75
C GLU A 138 -12.24 5.48 -1.26
N VAL A 139 -13.54 5.68 -1.04
CA VAL A 139 -14.50 4.64 -0.70
C VAL A 139 -15.68 4.73 -1.66
N ASN A 140 -15.87 3.71 -2.49
CA ASN A 140 -16.98 3.61 -3.44
C ASN A 140 -17.89 2.45 -3.02
N VAL A 141 -18.96 2.81 -2.30
CA VAL A 141 -19.92 1.82 -1.76
C VAL A 141 -20.72 1.17 -2.89
N GLN A 142 -21.03 1.91 -3.95
CA GLN A 142 -21.84 1.41 -5.06
C GLN A 142 -21.09 0.35 -5.87
N GLU A 143 -19.79 0.55 -6.08
CA GLU A 143 -18.91 -0.43 -6.74
C GLU A 143 -18.41 -1.51 -5.79
N GLY A 144 -18.60 -1.32 -4.47
CA GLY A 144 -18.12 -2.26 -3.46
C GLY A 144 -16.60 -2.31 -3.40
N ILE A 145 -15.93 -1.16 -3.49
CA ILE A 145 -14.47 -1.06 -3.46
C ILE A 145 -13.98 0.09 -2.58
N ILE A 146 -12.78 -0.07 -2.03
CA ILE A 146 -11.97 1.04 -1.51
C ILE A 146 -10.70 1.18 -2.36
N HIS A 147 -10.20 2.40 -2.50
CA HIS A 147 -8.86 2.67 -3.02
C HIS A 147 -7.97 3.17 -1.88
N PHE A 148 -6.69 2.81 -1.92
CA PHE A 148 -5.74 3.20 -0.89
C PHE A 148 -4.32 3.25 -1.44
N VAL A 149 -3.46 3.93 -0.68
CA VAL A 149 -2.01 4.00 -0.93
C VAL A 149 -1.22 3.42 0.23
N GLN A 150 -0.02 2.92 -0.06
CA GLN A 150 0.87 2.28 0.91
C GLN A 150 2.35 2.42 0.52
N GLN A 151 3.23 2.39 1.52
CA GLN A 151 4.69 2.32 1.34
C GLN A 151 5.23 0.99 1.82
N ASN A 152 6.42 0.62 1.35
CA ASN A 152 7.09 -0.61 1.73
C ASN A 152 6.25 -1.89 1.50
N PHE A 153 5.48 -1.92 0.42
CA PHE A 153 4.77 -3.13 -0.02
C PHE A 153 5.26 -3.53 -1.42
N VAL A 154 6.09 -4.57 -1.48
CA VAL A 154 6.76 -5.03 -2.70
C VAL A 154 6.38 -6.47 -3.01
N ILE A 155 5.84 -6.68 -4.20
CA ILE A 155 5.54 -8.02 -4.71
C ILE A 155 6.74 -8.51 -5.49
N HIS A 156 7.19 -9.72 -5.16
CA HIS A 156 8.24 -10.40 -5.90
C HIS A 156 7.61 -11.31 -6.95
N HIS A 157 8.07 -11.20 -8.20
CA HIS A 157 7.69 -12.14 -9.23
C HIS A 157 8.28 -13.52 -8.92
N LYS A 158 7.67 -14.60 -9.42
CA LYS A 158 8.10 -15.98 -9.19
C LYS A 158 9.55 -16.26 -9.57
N ASN A 159 10.09 -15.52 -10.54
CA ASN A 159 11.49 -15.66 -10.97
C ASN A 159 12.47 -14.80 -10.18
N HIS A 160 12.01 -14.06 -9.16
CA HIS A 160 12.78 -13.13 -8.30
C HIS A 160 13.49 -11.97 -9.02
N LEU A 161 13.49 -11.95 -10.35
CA LEU A 161 14.11 -10.92 -11.18
C LEU A 161 13.26 -9.66 -11.27
N PHE A 162 11.93 -9.81 -11.26
CA PHE A 162 11.01 -8.69 -11.34
C PHE A 162 10.40 -8.40 -9.98
N LYS A 163 10.32 -7.12 -9.63
CA LYS A 163 9.57 -6.64 -8.47
C LYS A 163 8.53 -5.61 -8.90
N LYS A 164 7.45 -5.51 -8.14
CA LYS A 164 6.43 -4.49 -8.30
C LYS A 164 6.20 -3.79 -6.97
N PHE A 165 6.40 -2.49 -6.94
CA PHE A 165 6.03 -1.64 -5.80
C PHE A 165 4.53 -1.38 -5.90
N LEU A 166 3.75 -2.04 -5.07
CA LEU A 166 2.30 -1.89 -5.07
C LEU A 166 1.93 -0.74 -4.15
N TRP A 167 2.19 0.48 -4.61
CA TRP A 167 2.06 1.70 -3.83
C TRP A 167 0.62 2.26 -3.80
N GLN A 168 -0.20 1.87 -4.79
CA GLN A 168 -1.64 2.09 -4.83
C GLN A 168 -2.33 0.75 -5.12
N ASP A 169 -3.49 0.53 -4.55
CA ASP A 169 -4.32 -0.64 -4.83
C ASP A 169 -5.79 -0.40 -4.46
N SER A 170 -6.65 -1.38 -4.73
CA SER A 170 -8.05 -1.41 -4.32
C SER A 170 -8.41 -2.72 -3.64
N LEU A 171 -9.30 -2.70 -2.66
CA LEU A 171 -9.86 -3.90 -2.03
C LEU A 171 -11.38 -3.90 -2.10
N HIS A 172 -11.97 -5.09 -2.05
CA HIS A 172 -13.42 -5.23 -2.02
C HIS A 172 -14.00 -4.75 -0.69
N LEU A 173 -14.99 -3.88 -0.78
CA LEU A 173 -15.83 -3.44 0.31
C LEU A 173 -17.16 -4.19 0.26
N ARG A 174 -17.42 -4.97 1.30
CA ARG A 174 -18.67 -5.74 1.45
C ARG A 174 -19.45 -5.24 2.64
N HIS A 175 -20.77 -5.22 2.56
CA HIS A 175 -21.64 -4.96 3.71
C HIS A 175 -22.92 -5.77 3.65
N ASP A 176 -23.53 -6.03 4.80
CA ASP A 176 -24.83 -6.72 4.92
C ASP A 176 -25.98 -5.78 5.32
N GLY A 177 -25.69 -4.47 5.38
CA GLY A 177 -26.61 -3.42 5.84
C GLY A 177 -26.41 -3.03 7.31
N LEU A 178 -25.71 -3.84 8.09
CA LEU A 178 -25.34 -3.53 9.48
C LEU A 178 -23.84 -3.47 9.67
N LYS A 179 -23.11 -4.37 9.01
CA LYS A 179 -21.68 -4.57 9.18
C LYS A 179 -20.93 -4.36 7.88
N TRP A 180 -19.67 -3.97 8.01
CA TRP A 180 -18.78 -3.62 6.91
C TRP A 180 -17.52 -4.47 6.95
N TRP A 181 -17.11 -4.98 5.80
CA TRP A 181 -15.89 -5.75 5.63
C TRP A 181 -15.05 -5.19 4.51
N VAL A 182 -13.73 -5.12 4.75
CA VAL A 182 -12.74 -4.99 3.70
C VAL A 182 -12.10 -6.36 3.50
N ASP A 183 -12.37 -6.97 2.35
CA ASP A 183 -11.90 -8.31 2.01
C ASP A 183 -10.58 -8.20 1.22
N VAL A 184 -9.54 -8.90 1.69
CA VAL A 184 -8.24 -8.94 1.02
C VAL A 184 -8.24 -9.94 -0.14
N HIS A 185 -7.38 -9.70 -1.12
CA HIS A 185 -7.04 -10.68 -2.15
C HIS A 185 -5.53 -10.91 -2.20
N SER A 186 -5.07 -11.87 -3.01
CA SER A 186 -3.63 -11.99 -3.30
C SER A 186 -3.11 -10.66 -3.86
N PRO A 187 -1.99 -10.12 -3.35
CA PRO A 187 -0.92 -10.81 -2.63
C PRO A 187 -0.81 -10.48 -1.13
N TYR A 188 -1.86 -9.94 -0.51
CA TYR A 188 -1.81 -9.58 0.91
C TYR A 188 -1.69 -10.84 1.78
N PRO A 189 -0.62 -10.97 2.60
CA PRO A 189 -0.41 -12.15 3.43
C PRO A 189 -1.25 -12.14 4.72
N TRP A 190 -1.77 -10.97 5.09
CA TRP A 190 -2.55 -10.75 6.30
C TRP A 190 -3.93 -10.20 5.98
N PRO A 191 -4.96 -10.57 6.74
CA PRO A 191 -6.28 -9.97 6.61
C PRO A 191 -6.26 -8.51 7.09
N VAL A 192 -7.32 -7.76 6.76
CA VAL A 192 -7.57 -6.46 7.37
C VAL A 192 -8.13 -6.68 8.78
N ALA A 193 -7.41 -6.19 9.80
CA ALA A 193 -7.89 -6.18 11.19
C ALA A 193 -9.01 -5.14 11.37
N GLY A 194 -8.86 -3.99 10.71
CA GLY A 194 -9.82 -2.90 10.76
C GLY A 194 -9.25 -1.63 10.16
N TRP A 195 -9.85 -0.52 10.54
CA TRP A 195 -9.42 0.81 10.14
C TRP A 195 -9.49 1.79 11.30
N SER A 196 -8.52 2.69 11.37
CA SER A 196 -8.44 3.71 12.41
C SER A 196 -8.54 5.09 11.82
N ARG A 197 -9.20 5.98 12.53
CA ARG A 197 -9.39 7.37 12.09
C ARG A 197 -9.12 8.35 13.19
N GLN A 198 -8.73 9.56 12.83
CA GLN A 198 -8.58 10.65 13.78
C GLN A 198 -9.86 10.80 14.61
N HIS A 199 -9.68 10.88 15.93
CA HIS A 199 -10.75 11.29 16.82
C HIS A 199 -11.06 12.76 16.53
N LEU A 200 -12.19 13.04 15.91
CA LEU A 200 -12.67 14.42 15.77
C LEU A 200 -12.97 14.93 17.18
N ALA A 201 -12.14 15.84 17.68
CA ALA A 201 -12.53 16.65 18.82
C ALA A 201 -13.88 17.30 18.48
N LYS A 202 -14.88 17.15 19.35
CA LYS A 202 -16.13 17.90 19.25
C LYS A 202 -15.74 19.37 19.04
N GLY A 203 -16.14 19.94 17.91
CA GLY A 203 -15.78 21.31 17.55
C GLY A 203 -16.09 22.28 18.69
N ASN A 204 -15.19 23.25 18.87
CA ASN A 204 -15.48 24.47 19.62
C ASN A 204 -16.58 25.27 18.91
#